data_AF-A0A6L6EG78-F1
#
_entry.id   AF-A0A6L6EG78-F1
#
_cell.length_a   1.000
_cell.length_b   1.000
_cell.length_c   1.000
_cell.angle_alpha   90.00
_cell.angle_beta   90.00
_cell.angle_gamma   90.00
#
_symmetry.space_group_name_H-M   'P 1'
#
loop_
_entity.id
_entity.type
_entity.pdbx_description
1 polymer ?
#
loop_
_entity_poly.entity_id
_entity_poly.type
_entity_poly.pdbx_seq_one_letter_code
_entity_poly.pdbx_strand_id
1 'polypeptide(L)'
;IEYNASSTVCGVELPSGLVDGSRLDEPIFTPATKADLGDHDENVDFAHVVALIGQSDADELRRLTLAVYQRAEAIAAKRGILLADTKFEFGRGADGTIVLGDEVLTPDSSRFWPAAGWKPGSAQPSYDKQFVRDWLTSAASGWDRTSETEPPALPQDIVAATRAKYLEAYELLTGQELS
;
A
#
# COMPACT_ATOMS: atom_id res chain seq x y z
N ILE A 1 -7.53 3.01 12.28
CA ILE A 1 -8.08 2.47 13.54
C ILE A 1 -7.14 2.78 14.70
N GLU A 2 -5.86 2.40 14.61
CA GLU A 2 -4.85 2.71 15.65
C GLU A 2 -4.74 4.22 15.96
N TYR A 3 -4.51 5.06 14.95
CA TYR A 3 -4.41 6.52 15.15
C TYR A 3 -5.61 7.13 15.88
N ASN A 4 -6.83 6.67 15.59
CA ASN A 4 -8.04 7.18 16.26
C ASN A 4 -8.12 6.78 17.73
N ALA A 5 -7.45 5.69 18.13
CA ALA A 5 -7.45 5.18 19.49
C ALA A 5 -6.29 5.75 20.32
N SER A 6 -5.09 5.86 19.74
CA SER A 6 -3.86 6.19 20.48
C SER A 6 -3.04 7.33 19.88
N SER A 7 -3.45 7.92 18.74
CA SER A 7 -2.63 8.86 17.96
C SER A 7 -1.27 8.28 17.53
N THR A 8 -1.19 6.95 17.41
CA THR A 8 0.00 6.24 16.94
C THR A 8 -0.29 5.39 15.71
N VAL A 9 0.77 5.06 14.98
CA VAL A 9 0.78 3.98 13.98
C VAL A 9 2.07 3.18 14.15
N CYS A 10 1.98 1.87 14.40
CA CYS A 10 3.15 1.01 14.68
C CYS A 10 4.06 1.58 15.79
N GLY A 11 3.46 2.20 16.81
CA GLY A 11 4.20 2.86 17.90
C GLY A 11 4.85 4.20 17.56
N VAL A 12 4.69 4.71 16.33
CA VAL A 12 5.12 6.06 15.95
C VAL A 12 4.01 7.05 16.31
N GLU A 13 4.32 8.03 17.16
CA GLU A 13 3.41 9.12 17.49
C GLU A 13 3.19 10.03 16.28
N LEU A 14 1.94 10.39 16.02
CA LEU A 14 1.54 11.27 14.93
C LEU A 14 0.88 12.55 15.47
N PRO A 15 0.99 13.67 14.74
CA PRO A 15 0.35 14.92 15.14
C PRO A 15 -1.17 14.75 15.24
N SER A 16 -1.80 15.53 16.12
CA SER A 16 -3.26 15.54 16.26
C SER A 16 -3.95 16.17 15.05
N GLY A 17 -5.23 15.84 14.85
CA GLY A 17 -6.06 16.45 13.82
C GLY A 17 -5.90 15.85 12.42
N LEU A 18 -5.17 14.74 12.26
CA LEU A 18 -5.16 13.99 11.01
C LEU A 18 -6.54 13.35 10.79
N VAL A 19 -6.99 13.43 9.54
CA VAL A 19 -8.18 12.77 9.01
C VAL A 19 -7.80 11.79 7.92
N ASP A 20 -8.74 10.96 7.46
CA ASP A 20 -8.49 10.03 6.35
C ASP A 20 -7.92 10.75 5.11
N GLY A 21 -6.92 10.16 4.46
CA GLY A 21 -6.19 10.77 3.35
C GLY A 21 -5.29 11.95 3.70
N SER A 22 -5.07 12.27 4.99
CA SER A 22 -4.11 13.31 5.38
C SER A 22 -2.69 12.97 4.97
N ARG A 23 -1.94 13.97 4.53
CA ARG A 23 -0.50 13.85 4.27
C ARG A 23 0.26 13.93 5.59
N LEU A 24 1.23 13.03 5.77
CA LEU A 24 2.22 13.13 6.85
C LEU A 24 3.38 14.03 6.41
N ASP A 25 3.98 14.74 7.36
CA ASP A 25 5.13 15.62 7.08
C ASP A 25 6.35 14.83 6.58
N GLU A 26 6.56 13.65 7.16
CA GLU A 26 7.57 12.68 6.73
C GLU A 26 6.94 11.28 6.61
N PRO A 27 7.39 10.45 5.67
CA PRO A 27 6.98 9.05 5.62
C PRO A 27 7.50 8.30 6.83
N ILE A 28 6.68 7.38 7.33
CA ILE A 28 6.99 6.58 8.51
C ILE A 28 7.19 5.11 8.11
N PHE A 29 8.01 4.41 8.89
CA PHE A 29 8.21 2.98 8.74
C PHE A 29 7.22 2.22 9.62
N THR A 30 6.27 1.53 9.01
CA THR A 30 5.18 0.81 9.69
C THR A 30 5.26 -0.67 9.35
N PRO A 31 6.11 -1.45 10.04
CA PRO A 31 6.33 -2.85 9.74
C PRO A 31 5.13 -3.70 10.15
N ALA A 32 4.93 -4.79 9.42
CA ALA A 32 3.98 -5.83 9.78
C ALA A 32 4.66 -7.21 9.68
N THR A 33 4.24 -8.15 10.53
CA THR A 33 4.66 -9.54 10.44
C THR A 33 3.78 -10.28 9.44
N LYS A 34 4.38 -11.20 8.69
CA LYS A 34 3.67 -12.07 7.75
C LYS A 34 2.95 -13.14 8.55
N ALA A 35 1.62 -13.16 8.50
CA ALA A 35 0.84 -14.18 9.18
C ALA A 35 0.85 -15.51 8.38
N ASP A 36 0.48 -16.61 9.04
CA ASP A 36 0.28 -17.90 8.38
C ASP A 36 -0.86 -17.81 7.34
N LEU A 37 -0.87 -18.73 6.36
CA LEU A 37 -1.85 -18.78 5.27
C LEU A 37 -3.30 -18.77 5.81
N GLY A 38 -3.96 -17.63 5.73
CA GLY A 38 -5.36 -17.42 6.13
C GLY A 38 -5.56 -16.27 7.13
N ASP A 39 -4.51 -15.82 7.79
CA ASP A 39 -4.56 -14.72 8.75
C ASP A 39 -4.09 -13.38 8.14
N HIS A 40 -4.44 -12.27 8.80
CA HIS A 40 -4.02 -10.93 8.39
C HIS A 40 -2.66 -10.57 8.97
N ASP A 41 -1.83 -9.88 8.17
CA ASP A 41 -0.56 -9.31 8.65
C ASP A 41 -0.80 -8.43 9.89
N GLU A 42 0.05 -8.59 10.90
CA GLU A 42 -0.06 -7.85 12.17
C GLU A 42 0.94 -6.70 12.19
N ASN A 43 0.45 -5.48 12.38
CA ASN A 43 1.30 -4.31 12.56
C ASN A 43 2.12 -4.46 13.85
N VAL A 44 3.44 -4.32 13.74
CA VAL A 44 4.37 -4.37 14.88
C VAL A 44 5.14 -3.06 14.99
N ASP A 45 5.72 -2.81 16.16
CA ASP A 45 6.59 -1.65 16.35
C ASP A 45 8.03 -1.94 15.88
N PHE A 46 8.85 -0.90 15.85
CA PHE A 46 10.25 -1.03 15.46
C PHE A 46 11.06 -1.91 16.45
N ALA A 47 10.70 -1.91 17.74
CA ALA A 47 11.38 -2.71 18.75
C ALA A 47 11.20 -4.21 18.50
N HIS A 48 10.02 -4.63 18.03
CA HIS A 48 9.77 -5.99 17.59
C HIS A 48 10.67 -6.39 16.42
N VAL A 49 10.82 -5.52 15.40
CA VAL A 49 11.73 -5.78 14.27
C VAL A 49 13.17 -5.92 14.75
N VAL A 50 13.63 -5.03 15.65
CA VAL A 50 14.97 -5.12 16.26
C VAL A 50 15.16 -6.46 16.99
N ALA A 51 14.15 -6.93 17.74
CA ALA A 51 14.22 -8.21 18.43
C ALA A 51 14.31 -9.40 17.46
N LEU A 52 13.69 -9.30 16.28
CA LEU A 52 13.64 -10.35 15.28
C LEU A 52 14.92 -10.47 14.45
N ILE A 53 15.48 -9.34 13.98
CA ILE A 53 16.58 -9.33 13.01
C ILE A 53 17.85 -8.63 13.51
N GLY A 54 17.84 -8.08 14.72
CA GLY A 54 18.94 -7.32 15.30
C GLY A 54 18.94 -5.85 14.91
N GLN A 55 19.53 -5.01 15.77
CA GLN A 55 19.50 -3.54 15.64
C GLN A 55 20.06 -3.05 14.29
N SER A 56 21.23 -3.55 13.89
CA SER A 56 21.91 -3.12 12.66
C SER A 56 21.05 -3.37 11.42
N ASP A 57 20.47 -4.56 11.32
CA ASP A 57 19.67 -4.94 10.15
C ASP A 57 18.30 -4.26 10.16
N ALA A 58 17.70 -4.05 11.35
CA ALA A 58 16.46 -3.29 11.49
C ALA A 58 16.63 -1.81 11.08
N ASP A 59 17.73 -1.17 11.48
CA ASP A 59 18.04 0.20 11.07
C ASP A 59 18.24 0.30 9.55
N GLU A 60 18.97 -0.65 8.96
CA GLU A 60 19.20 -0.70 7.53
C GLU A 60 17.91 -0.97 6.75
N LEU A 61 17.07 -1.89 7.21
CA LEU A 61 15.77 -2.19 6.61
C LEU A 61 14.85 -0.96 6.60
N ARG A 62 14.77 -0.24 7.73
CA ARG A 62 14.02 1.02 7.85
C ARG A 62 14.58 2.07 6.90
N ARG A 63 15.91 2.23 6.86
CA ARG A 63 16.58 3.20 5.97
C ARG A 63 16.29 2.91 4.50
N LEU A 64 16.43 1.65 4.07
CA LEU A 64 16.17 1.22 2.70
C LEU A 64 14.70 1.41 2.32
N THR A 65 13.78 0.99 3.19
CA THR A 65 12.32 1.16 2.98
C THR A 65 11.96 2.61 2.72
N LEU A 66 12.40 3.53 3.60
CA LEU A 66 12.09 4.95 3.46
C LEU A 66 12.79 5.56 2.24
N ALA A 67 14.04 5.17 1.95
CA ALA A 67 14.75 5.69 0.79
C ALA A 67 14.10 5.29 -0.55
N VAL A 68 13.65 4.04 -0.68
CA VAL A 68 12.94 3.57 -1.88
C VAL A 68 11.58 4.27 -2.00
N TYR A 69 10.81 4.35 -0.91
CA TYR A 69 9.53 5.05 -0.88
C TYR A 69 9.67 6.52 -1.29
N GLN A 70 10.59 7.28 -0.66
CA GLN A 70 10.78 8.70 -0.96
C GLN A 70 11.18 8.95 -2.41
N ARG A 71 12.04 8.08 -2.96
CA ARG A 71 12.41 8.16 -4.37
C ARG A 71 11.21 7.90 -5.28
N ALA A 72 10.38 6.91 -4.95
CA ALA A 72 9.19 6.58 -5.71
C ALA A 72 8.13 7.69 -5.65
N GLU A 73 7.87 8.23 -4.45
CA GLU A 73 6.95 9.34 -4.21
C GLU A 73 7.37 10.57 -5.03
N ALA A 74 8.66 10.93 -5.03
CA ALA A 74 9.18 12.04 -5.83
C ALA A 74 9.05 11.84 -7.35
N ILE A 75 9.09 10.59 -7.83
CA ILE A 75 8.87 10.26 -9.25
C ILE A 75 7.38 10.33 -9.58
N ALA A 76 6.53 9.68 -8.79
CA ALA A 76 5.08 9.64 -8.97
C ALA A 76 4.47 11.05 -8.91
N ALA A 77 4.93 11.90 -7.99
CA ALA A 77 4.46 13.27 -7.85
C ALA A 77 4.66 14.11 -9.13
N LYS A 78 5.78 13.91 -9.84
CA LYS A 78 6.05 14.57 -11.14
C LYS A 78 5.11 14.14 -12.25
N ARG A 79 4.40 13.03 -12.05
CA ARG A 79 3.42 12.45 -12.98
C ARG A 79 1.98 12.70 -12.54
N GLY A 80 1.76 13.52 -11.51
CA GLY A 80 0.44 13.82 -10.99
C GLY A 80 -0.17 12.69 -10.16
N ILE A 81 0.66 11.81 -9.60
CA ILE A 81 0.25 10.68 -8.75
C ILE A 81 0.79 10.89 -7.33
N LEU A 82 -0.06 10.70 -6.33
CA LEU A 82 0.32 10.59 -4.93
C LEU A 82 0.50 9.11 -4.57
N LEU A 83 1.68 8.75 -4.08
CA LEU A 83 1.94 7.44 -3.51
C LEU A 83 1.62 7.49 -2.01
N ALA A 84 0.45 7.00 -1.62
CA ALA A 84 0.01 7.07 -0.23
C ALA A 84 0.86 6.18 0.69
N ASP A 85 1.17 4.97 0.23
CA ASP A 85 1.92 3.94 0.94
C ASP A 85 2.24 2.77 0.01
N THR A 86 3.15 1.92 0.45
CA THR A 86 3.56 0.70 -0.25
C THR A 86 4.08 -0.35 0.73
N LYS A 87 3.95 -1.61 0.35
CA LYS A 87 4.66 -2.74 0.95
C LYS A 87 5.94 -3.02 0.17
N PHE A 88 7.01 -3.35 0.88
CA PHE A 88 8.22 -3.96 0.30
C PHE A 88 8.52 -5.25 1.04
N GLU A 89 9.01 -6.26 0.33
CA GLU A 89 9.62 -7.44 0.95
C GLU A 89 11.13 -7.40 0.71
N PHE A 90 11.89 -7.74 1.75
CA PHE A 90 13.34 -7.84 1.68
C PHE A 90 13.78 -9.24 2.07
N GLY A 91 14.76 -9.76 1.35
CA GLY A 91 15.45 -11.00 1.65
C GLY A 91 16.91 -10.77 1.99
N ARG A 92 17.65 -11.86 2.21
CA ARG A 92 19.11 -11.83 2.33
C ARG A 92 19.77 -12.43 1.09
N GLY A 93 20.75 -11.72 0.54
CA GLY A 93 21.66 -12.23 -0.46
C GLY A 93 22.61 -13.30 0.09
N ALA A 94 23.33 -13.97 -0.80
CA ALA A 94 24.28 -15.02 -0.43
C ALA A 94 25.44 -14.52 0.45
N ASP A 95 25.75 -13.23 0.38
CA ASP A 95 26.76 -12.53 1.19
C ASP A 95 26.17 -11.89 2.46
N GLY A 96 24.89 -12.11 2.75
CA GLY A 96 24.18 -11.55 3.89
C GLY A 96 23.64 -10.14 3.68
N THR A 97 23.80 -9.55 2.49
CA THR A 97 23.24 -8.22 2.17
C THR A 97 21.71 -8.23 2.18
N ILE A 98 21.10 -7.12 2.60
CA ILE A 98 19.64 -6.93 2.50
C ILE A 98 19.31 -6.61 1.04
N VAL A 99 18.43 -7.41 0.44
CA VAL A 99 18.07 -7.33 -0.97
C VAL A 99 16.56 -7.13 -1.09
N LEU A 100 16.15 -6.14 -1.88
CA LEU A 100 14.74 -5.94 -2.23
C LEU A 100 14.25 -7.12 -3.09
N GLY A 101 13.14 -7.73 -2.68
CA GLY A 101 12.48 -8.82 -3.39
C GLY A 101 11.01 -8.51 -3.66
N ASP A 102 10.28 -9.54 -4.07
CA ASP A 102 8.85 -9.48 -4.45
C ASP A 102 8.58 -8.44 -5.56
N GLU A 103 7.31 -8.15 -5.83
CA GLU A 103 6.91 -6.98 -6.59
C GLU A 103 7.18 -5.67 -5.82
N VAL A 104 7.40 -4.60 -6.57
CA VAL A 104 7.80 -3.30 -6.02
C VAL A 104 7.01 -2.22 -6.74
N LEU A 105 6.25 -1.41 -5.97
CA LEU A 105 5.55 -0.22 -6.48
C LEU A 105 4.52 -0.53 -7.57
N THR A 106 3.78 -1.62 -7.38
CA THR A 106 2.64 -2.00 -8.24
C THR A 106 1.33 -1.53 -7.61
N PRO A 107 0.22 -1.40 -8.37
CA PRO A 107 -1.08 -1.09 -7.77
C PRO A 107 -1.63 -2.16 -6.81
N ASP A 108 -0.99 -3.33 -6.72
CA ASP A 108 -1.30 -4.38 -5.76
C ASP A 108 -0.55 -4.19 -4.44
N SER A 109 0.71 -3.74 -4.52
CA SER A 109 1.58 -3.50 -3.37
C SER A 109 1.52 -2.05 -2.84
N SER A 110 0.90 -1.13 -3.59
CA SER A 110 0.88 0.30 -3.29
C SER A 110 -0.48 0.94 -3.53
N ARG A 111 -0.79 1.96 -2.73
CA ARG A 111 -1.94 2.84 -2.96
C ARG A 111 -1.49 4.08 -3.75
N PHE A 112 -1.88 4.12 -5.02
CA PHE A 112 -1.66 5.27 -5.91
C PHE A 112 -2.95 6.07 -6.07
N TRP A 113 -2.89 7.36 -5.79
CA TRP A 113 -4.03 8.27 -5.97
C TRP A 113 -3.71 9.32 -7.04
N PRO A 114 -4.63 9.68 -7.94
CA PRO A 114 -4.45 10.88 -8.74
C PRO A 114 -4.37 12.09 -7.81
N ALA A 115 -3.34 12.93 -7.99
CA ALA A 115 -3.22 14.17 -7.24
C ALA A 115 -4.40 15.11 -7.55
N ALA A 116 -4.92 15.05 -8.77
CA ALA A 116 -6.18 15.66 -9.14
C ALA A 116 -7.33 14.98 -8.39
N GLY A 117 -7.97 15.71 -7.48
CA GLY A 117 -9.09 15.22 -6.69
C GLY A 117 -8.73 14.72 -5.29
N TRP A 118 -7.45 14.71 -4.91
CA TRP A 118 -7.05 14.44 -3.52
C TRP A 118 -7.68 15.45 -2.57
N LYS A 119 -8.36 14.94 -1.54
CA LYS A 119 -9.06 15.76 -0.55
C LYS A 119 -9.11 15.04 0.79
N PRO A 120 -8.23 15.38 1.75
CA PRO A 120 -8.28 14.83 3.10
C PRO A 120 -9.67 14.97 3.73
N GLY A 121 -10.08 13.96 4.49
CA GLY A 121 -11.40 13.84 5.11
C GLY A 121 -12.47 13.23 4.20
N SER A 122 -12.09 12.67 3.05
CA SER A 122 -13.01 11.97 2.14
C SER A 122 -12.37 10.71 1.55
N ALA A 123 -13.17 9.87 0.90
CA ALA A 123 -12.64 8.72 0.16
C ALA A 123 -11.74 9.21 -0.98
N GLN A 124 -10.53 8.66 -1.08
CA GLN A 124 -9.59 9.06 -2.13
C GLN A 124 -9.82 8.25 -3.41
N PRO A 125 -9.74 8.87 -4.59
CA PRO A 125 -9.67 8.12 -5.84
C PRO A 125 -8.41 7.25 -5.83
N SER A 126 -8.49 6.04 -6.36
CA SER A 126 -7.36 5.12 -6.41
C SER A 126 -7.20 4.48 -7.78
N TYR A 127 -5.96 4.18 -8.15
CA TYR A 127 -5.61 3.38 -9.32
C TYR A 127 -5.64 1.86 -9.04
N ASP A 128 -6.12 1.45 -7.87
CA ASP A 128 -6.17 0.05 -7.43
C ASP A 128 -7.51 -0.66 -7.78
N LYS A 129 -7.72 -1.80 -7.11
CA LYS A 129 -8.88 -2.70 -7.23
C LYS A 129 -10.21 -2.09 -6.74
N GLN A 130 -10.35 -0.77 -6.62
CA GLN A 130 -11.58 -0.12 -6.13
C GLN A 130 -12.83 -0.56 -6.92
N PHE A 131 -12.75 -0.67 -8.26
CA PHE A 131 -13.87 -1.15 -9.09
C PHE A 131 -14.32 -2.57 -8.72
N VAL A 132 -13.37 -3.44 -8.39
CA VAL A 132 -13.65 -4.82 -7.95
C VAL A 132 -14.30 -4.80 -6.57
N ARG A 133 -13.78 -4.00 -5.63
CA ARG A 133 -14.32 -3.88 -4.27
C ARG A 133 -15.74 -3.31 -4.28
N ASP A 134 -15.97 -2.24 -5.04
CA ASP A 134 -17.28 -1.60 -5.19
C ASP A 134 -18.29 -2.56 -5.81
N TRP A 135 -17.90 -3.28 -6.87
CA TRP A 135 -18.79 -4.25 -7.49
C TRP A 135 -19.13 -5.41 -6.54
N LEU A 136 -18.13 -6.01 -5.89
CA LEU A 136 -18.32 -7.13 -4.96
C LEU A 136 -19.21 -6.77 -3.77
N THR A 137 -19.16 -5.51 -3.31
CA THR A 137 -19.99 -5.04 -2.19
C THR A 137 -21.34 -4.46 -2.64
N SER A 138 -21.59 -4.37 -3.95
CA SER A 138 -22.85 -3.90 -4.49
C SER A 138 -23.94 -4.99 -4.42
N ALA A 139 -25.21 -4.57 -4.45
CA ALA A 139 -26.32 -5.50 -4.55
C ALA A 139 -26.29 -6.38 -5.83
N ALA A 140 -25.56 -5.94 -6.87
CA ALA A 140 -25.47 -6.65 -8.14
C ALA A 140 -24.57 -7.90 -8.08
N SER A 141 -23.60 -7.96 -7.16
CA SER A 141 -22.79 -9.17 -6.96
C SER A 141 -23.62 -10.28 -6.31
N GLY A 142 -24.59 -9.92 -5.48
CA GLY A 142 -25.34 -10.85 -4.64
C GLY A 142 -24.46 -11.60 -3.62
N TRP A 143 -23.22 -11.15 -3.42
CA TRP A 143 -22.24 -11.80 -2.56
C TRP A 143 -22.16 -11.13 -1.20
N ASP A 144 -22.23 -11.94 -0.14
CA ASP A 144 -21.99 -11.50 1.22
C ASP A 144 -20.53 -11.78 1.59
N ARG A 145 -19.75 -10.71 1.77
CA ARG A 145 -18.33 -10.76 2.16
C ARG A 145 -18.08 -11.45 3.51
N THR A 146 -19.11 -11.58 4.35
CA THR A 146 -19.03 -12.28 5.64
C THR A 146 -19.42 -13.76 5.56
N SER A 147 -19.91 -14.19 4.40
CA SER A 147 -20.22 -15.60 4.15
C SER A 147 -18.96 -16.41 3.81
N GLU A 148 -19.06 -17.73 3.98
CA GLU A 148 -18.01 -18.68 3.56
C GLU A 148 -18.09 -19.02 2.06
N THR A 149 -18.95 -18.33 1.30
CA THR A 149 -19.09 -18.57 -0.14
C THR A 149 -18.05 -17.81 -0.94
N GLU A 150 -17.52 -18.42 -1.99
CA GLU A 150 -16.57 -17.76 -2.88
C GLU A 150 -17.24 -16.58 -3.60
N PRO A 151 -16.49 -15.48 -3.83
CA PRO A 151 -17.02 -14.36 -4.59
C PRO A 151 -17.34 -14.77 -6.03
N PRO A 152 -18.42 -14.23 -6.62
CA PRO A 152 -18.81 -14.53 -7.99
C PRO A 152 -17.78 -14.03 -9.01
N ALA A 153 -17.82 -14.60 -10.21
CA ALA A 153 -17.01 -14.13 -11.32
C ALA A 153 -17.31 -12.66 -11.64
N LEU A 154 -16.25 -11.88 -11.88
CA LEU A 154 -16.37 -10.47 -12.22
C LEU A 154 -16.97 -10.29 -13.62
N PRO A 155 -17.94 -9.37 -13.79
CA PRO A 155 -18.42 -8.97 -15.11
C PRO A 155 -17.30 -8.39 -15.99
N GLN A 156 -17.43 -8.58 -17.30
CA GLN A 156 -16.40 -8.21 -18.27
C GLN A 156 -16.07 -6.71 -18.26
N ASP A 157 -17.07 -5.86 -17.99
CA ASP A 157 -16.91 -4.41 -17.86
C ASP A 157 -16.08 -4.03 -16.61
N ILE A 158 -16.27 -4.72 -15.49
CA ILE A 158 -15.45 -4.53 -14.28
C ILE A 158 -14.00 -4.98 -14.53
N VAL A 159 -13.81 -6.11 -15.21
CA VAL A 159 -12.49 -6.60 -15.63
C VAL A 159 -11.81 -5.59 -16.55
N ALA A 160 -12.52 -5.07 -17.56
CA ALA A 160 -11.99 -4.10 -18.51
C ALA A 160 -11.65 -2.76 -17.83
N ALA A 161 -12.50 -2.27 -16.94
CA ALA A 161 -12.27 -1.05 -16.17
C ALA A 161 -11.05 -1.18 -15.26
N THR A 162 -10.93 -2.32 -14.56
CA THR A 162 -9.77 -2.62 -13.71
C THR A 162 -8.50 -2.66 -14.56
N ARG A 163 -8.48 -3.40 -15.68
CA ARG A 163 -7.32 -3.44 -16.59
C ARG A 163 -6.92 -2.05 -17.08
N ALA A 164 -7.89 -1.23 -17.49
CA ALA A 164 -7.63 0.12 -17.97
C ALA A 164 -6.92 0.99 -16.90
N LYS A 165 -7.26 0.82 -15.62
CA LYS A 165 -6.62 1.56 -14.53
C LYS A 165 -5.17 1.17 -14.28
N TYR A 166 -4.86 -0.13 -14.38
CA TYR A 166 -3.48 -0.60 -14.28
C TYR A 166 -2.63 -0.08 -15.44
N LEU A 167 -3.18 -0.07 -16.65
CA LEU A 167 -2.51 0.49 -17.83
C LEU A 167 -2.28 1.99 -17.70
N GLU A 168 -3.29 2.73 -17.24
CA GLU A 168 -3.20 4.17 -16.98
C GLU A 168 -2.10 4.48 -15.95
N ALA A 169 -2.07 3.75 -14.82
CA ALA A 169 -1.04 3.92 -13.80
C ALA A 169 0.36 3.60 -14.34
N TYR A 170 0.49 2.51 -15.09
CA TYR A 170 1.76 2.14 -15.75
C TYR A 170 2.23 3.23 -16.70
N GLU A 171 1.36 3.72 -17.59
CA GLU A 171 1.69 4.73 -18.59
C GLU A 171 2.09 6.05 -17.94
N LEU A 172 1.35 6.50 -16.92
CA LEU A 172 1.68 7.72 -16.19
C LEU A 172 3.04 7.61 -15.48
N LEU A 173 3.31 6.49 -14.80
CA LEU A 173 4.55 6.30 -14.03
C LEU A 173 5.77 6.13 -14.94
N THR A 174 5.64 5.37 -16.03
CA THR A 174 6.76 4.99 -16.91
C THR A 174 6.93 5.93 -18.10
N GLY A 175 5.88 6.60 -18.53
CA GLY A 175 5.82 7.33 -19.80
C GLY A 175 5.78 6.41 -21.02
N GLN A 176 5.40 5.14 -20.86
CA GLN A 176 5.36 4.14 -21.93
C GLN A 176 3.97 3.50 -22.01
N GLU A 177 3.50 3.23 -23.22
CA GLU A 177 2.30 2.42 -23.42
C GLU A 177 2.65 0.92 -23.34
N LEU A 178 1.83 0.15 -22.64
CA LEU A 178 1.91 -1.32 -22.62
C LEU A 178 0.88 -1.87 -23.62
N SER A 179 1.32 -2.12 -24.85
CA SER A 179 0.49 -2.63 -25.95
C SER A 179 0.38 -4.15 -25.97
#